data_AF-A0A7C5MT22-F1
#
_entry.id   AF-A0A7C5MT22-F1
#
_cell.length_a   1.000
_cell.length_b   1.000
_cell.length_c   1.000
_cell.angle_alpha   90.00
_cell.angle_beta   90.00
_cell.angle_gamma   90.00
#
_symmetry.space_group_name_H-M   'P 1'
#
loop_
_entity.id
_entity.type
_entity.pdbx_description
1 polymer ?
#
loop_
_entity_poly.entity_id
_entity_poly.type
_entity_poly.pdbx_seq_one_letter_code
_entity_poly.pdbx_strand_id
1 'polypeptide(L)'
;MFQDLNPLDRSTAIMEIIILMLVAAIIGFVIAWLYYRSIYRKKISELETKFSDYRAKHVPKVELEASQSALAAMTDGRNDLRIALATCKQQRQTAETELVRVKGDLSAAAAARDKCASELAALRDQLNAAWAKSKDLQGNWDEEIVRKNALNAELERIEGENKHLVVLQAEAKAEIGKLESALEICRNKETAAAVAIPLVTQESPAVPAPKKKAGKASKEEKLAAIREKRGLINFDRIGLASFEDRDDLKVISGIGPFIEEKLNALGIFTFVQVSNFIDEDVETITKAIAFFPGRIQRDNWVSQATELAKG
;
A
#
# COMPACT_ATOMS: atom_id res chain seq x y z
N MET A 1 19.10 -115.75 -6.47
CA MET A 1 18.37 -115.16 -7.61
C MET A 1 19.22 -115.28 -8.87
N PHE A 2 19.51 -116.52 -9.28
CA PHE A 2 20.13 -116.86 -10.56
C PHE A 2 19.43 -118.16 -10.96
N GLN A 3 18.29 -118.02 -11.62
CA GLN A 3 17.52 -119.13 -12.17
C GLN A 3 18.13 -119.54 -13.52
N ASP A 4 18.34 -120.84 -13.67
CA ASP A 4 18.28 -121.63 -14.90
C ASP A 4 18.57 -120.88 -16.22
N LEU A 5 19.86 -120.68 -16.53
CA LEU A 5 20.26 -120.33 -17.89
C LEU A 5 20.23 -121.58 -18.75
N ASN A 6 19.16 -121.73 -19.53
CA ASN A 6 19.15 -122.59 -20.71
C ASN A 6 20.07 -121.98 -21.78
N PRO A 7 21.19 -122.61 -22.17
CA PRO A 7 22.16 -122.04 -23.12
C PRO A 7 21.70 -122.05 -24.59
N LEU A 8 20.43 -122.41 -24.86
CA LEU A 8 19.84 -122.52 -26.20
C LEU A 8 18.63 -121.59 -26.43
N ASP A 9 18.29 -120.71 -25.48
CA ASP A 9 17.22 -119.72 -25.73
C ASP A 9 17.76 -118.50 -26.50
N ARG A 10 17.08 -118.16 -27.60
CA ARG A 10 17.50 -117.06 -28.49
C ARG A 10 17.48 -115.72 -27.78
N SER A 11 16.59 -115.52 -26.80
CA SER A 11 16.47 -114.25 -26.09
C SER A 11 17.66 -113.98 -25.16
N THR A 12 18.14 -115.01 -24.46
CA THR A 12 19.33 -114.97 -23.60
C THR A 12 20.59 -114.65 -24.40
N ALA A 13 20.78 -115.30 -25.56
CA ALA A 13 21.91 -115.04 -26.43
C ALA A 13 21.92 -113.59 -26.96
N ILE A 14 20.77 -113.01 -27.28
CA ILE A 14 20.65 -111.61 -27.73
C ILE A 14 21.05 -110.64 -26.60
N MET A 15 20.57 -110.88 -25.37
CA MET A 15 20.93 -110.04 -24.21
C MET A 15 22.42 -110.09 -23.90
N GLU A 16 23.05 -111.26 -23.99
CA GLU A 16 24.48 -111.43 -23.76
C GLU A 16 25.32 -110.68 -24.81
N ILE A 17 24.92 -110.73 -26.10
CA ILE A 17 25.56 -109.96 -27.16
C ILE A 17 25.43 -108.46 -26.91
N ILE A 18 24.26 -107.97 -26.50
CA ILE A 18 24.05 -106.54 -26.19
C ILE A 18 24.92 -106.11 -25.00
N ILE A 19 25.01 -106.93 -23.96
CA ILE A 19 25.87 -106.66 -22.79
C ILE A 19 27.33 -106.58 -23.22
N LEU A 20 27.81 -107.52 -24.05
CA LEU A 20 29.18 -107.49 -24.57
C LEU A 20 29.46 -106.26 -25.43
N MET A 21 28.52 -105.84 -26.28
CA MET A 21 28.65 -104.60 -27.06
C MET A 21 28.70 -103.36 -26.17
N LEU A 22 27.88 -103.30 -25.11
CA LEU A 22 27.88 -102.19 -24.16
C LEU A 22 29.19 -102.14 -23.37
N VAL A 23 29.69 -103.29 -22.89
CA VAL A 23 30.96 -103.37 -22.16
C VAL A 23 32.11 -102.93 -23.06
N ALA A 24 32.16 -103.38 -24.32
CA ALA A 24 33.17 -102.96 -25.28
C ALA A 24 33.10 -101.44 -25.56
N ALA A 25 31.89 -100.89 -25.71
CA ALA A 25 31.69 -99.46 -25.92
C ALA A 25 32.15 -98.62 -24.71
N ILE A 26 31.86 -99.07 -23.49
CA ILE A 26 32.28 -98.40 -22.25
C ILE A 26 33.79 -98.43 -22.12
N ILE A 27 34.43 -99.59 -22.36
CA ILE A 27 35.89 -99.71 -22.31
C ILE A 27 36.54 -98.79 -23.36
N GLY A 28 36.03 -98.78 -24.59
CA GLY A 28 36.49 -97.88 -25.65
C GLY A 28 36.36 -96.40 -25.26
N PHE A 29 35.21 -96.02 -24.68
CA PHE A 29 34.97 -94.66 -24.19
C PHE A 29 35.92 -94.27 -23.06
N VAL A 30 36.15 -95.16 -22.09
CA VAL A 30 37.06 -94.90 -20.96
C VAL A 30 38.50 -94.76 -21.45
N ILE A 31 38.96 -95.63 -22.36
CA ILE A 31 40.30 -95.53 -22.95
C ILE A 31 40.46 -94.22 -23.74
N ALA A 32 39.48 -93.87 -24.57
CA ALA A 32 39.49 -92.60 -25.31
C ALA A 32 39.46 -91.38 -24.38
N TRP A 33 38.66 -91.42 -23.31
CA TRP A 33 38.58 -90.37 -22.31
C TRP A 33 39.88 -90.21 -21.53
N LEU A 34 40.52 -91.31 -21.12
CA LEU A 34 41.83 -91.29 -20.45
C LEU A 34 42.93 -90.77 -21.38
N TYR A 35 42.93 -91.21 -22.64
CA TYR A 35 43.86 -90.74 -23.66
C TYR A 35 43.68 -89.23 -23.93
N TYR A 36 42.42 -88.78 -24.05
CA TYR A 36 42.07 -87.37 -24.21
C TYR A 36 42.50 -86.55 -22.99
N ARG A 37 42.17 -87.02 -21.78
CA ARG A 37 42.48 -86.39 -20.50
C ARG A 37 43.97 -86.26 -20.25
N SER A 38 44.80 -87.20 -20.70
CA SER A 38 46.25 -87.18 -20.44
C SER A 38 47.00 -86.33 -21.47
N ILE A 39 46.79 -86.59 -22.76
CA ILE A 39 47.65 -86.02 -23.81
C ILE A 39 47.19 -84.62 -24.21
N TYR A 40 45.88 -84.42 -24.42
CA TYR A 40 45.40 -83.11 -24.89
C TYR A 40 45.52 -82.06 -23.80
N ARG A 41 45.33 -82.43 -22.53
CA ARG A 41 45.58 -81.50 -21.41
C ARG A 41 47.03 -81.05 -21.35
N LYS A 42 47.99 -81.97 -21.53
CA LYS A 42 49.42 -81.64 -21.56
C LYS A 42 49.76 -80.75 -22.76
N LYS A 43 49.24 -81.08 -23.95
CA LYS A 43 49.44 -80.26 -25.16
C LYS A 43 48.79 -78.88 -25.03
N ILE A 44 47.61 -78.77 -24.42
CA ILE A 44 46.96 -77.49 -24.12
C ILE A 44 47.81 -76.69 -23.16
N SER A 45 48.29 -77.29 -22.05
CA SER A 45 49.16 -76.56 -21.12
C SER A 45 50.48 -76.14 -21.78
N GLU A 46 51.05 -76.97 -22.66
CA GLU A 46 52.28 -76.63 -23.40
C GLU A 46 52.05 -75.53 -24.44
N LEU A 47 50.89 -75.52 -25.09
CA LEU A 47 50.50 -74.43 -25.99
C LEU A 47 50.24 -73.14 -25.21
N GLU A 48 49.59 -73.23 -24.06
CA GLU A 48 49.36 -72.09 -23.16
C GLU A 48 50.68 -71.52 -22.64
N THR A 49 51.65 -72.36 -22.25
CA THR A 49 52.97 -71.88 -21.84
C THR A 49 53.72 -71.25 -23.01
N LYS A 50 53.76 -71.90 -24.18
CA LYS A 50 54.38 -71.31 -25.39
C LYS A 50 53.74 -69.99 -25.78
N PHE A 51 52.43 -69.87 -25.66
CA PHE A 51 51.70 -68.64 -25.95
C PHE A 51 51.97 -67.56 -24.90
N SER A 52 52.04 -67.94 -23.62
CA SER A 52 52.44 -67.05 -22.52
C SER A 52 53.87 -66.54 -22.70
N ASP A 53 54.82 -67.41 -23.05
CA ASP A 53 56.22 -67.04 -23.30
C ASP A 53 56.36 -66.16 -24.55
N TYR A 54 55.65 -66.51 -25.63
CA TYR A 54 55.63 -65.70 -26.85
C TYR A 54 55.05 -64.31 -26.58
N ARG A 55 53.93 -64.24 -25.82
CA ARG A 55 53.30 -63.00 -25.38
C ARG A 55 54.25 -62.19 -24.48
N ALA A 56 54.91 -62.79 -23.50
CA ALA A 56 55.85 -62.10 -22.63
C ALA A 56 57.05 -61.52 -23.39
N LYS A 57 57.47 -62.20 -24.47
CA LYS A 57 58.61 -61.78 -25.30
C LYS A 57 58.26 -60.69 -26.32
N HIS A 58 57.02 -60.67 -26.85
CA HIS A 58 56.61 -59.74 -27.91
C HIS A 58 55.65 -58.63 -27.46
N VAL A 59 54.94 -58.82 -26.35
CA VAL A 59 54.03 -57.83 -25.75
C VAL A 59 54.48 -57.62 -24.31
N PRO A 60 55.32 -56.61 -24.03
CA PRO A 60 55.72 -56.34 -22.66
C PRO A 60 54.46 -56.04 -21.84
N LYS A 61 54.26 -56.75 -20.74
CA LYS A 61 53.09 -56.62 -19.84
C LYS A 61 52.79 -55.16 -19.46
N VAL A 62 53.85 -54.36 -19.34
CA VAL A 62 53.83 -52.91 -19.07
C VAL A 62 53.06 -52.12 -20.13
N GLU A 63 53.14 -52.49 -21.41
CA GLU A 63 52.48 -51.77 -22.52
C GLU A 63 50.97 -52.06 -22.57
N LEU A 64 50.56 -53.28 -22.18
CA LEU A 64 49.15 -53.64 -22.04
C LEU A 64 48.51 -52.94 -20.83
N GLU A 65 49.20 -52.91 -19.69
CA GLU A 65 48.73 -52.21 -18.48
C GLU A 65 48.69 -50.69 -18.70
N ALA A 66 49.68 -50.11 -19.38
CA ALA A 66 49.68 -48.70 -19.76
C ALA A 66 48.52 -48.38 -20.72
N SER A 67 48.24 -49.25 -21.69
CA SER A 67 47.11 -49.08 -22.62
C SER A 67 45.75 -49.19 -21.91
N GLN A 68 45.60 -50.12 -20.95
CA GLN A 68 44.39 -50.24 -20.13
C GLN A 68 44.19 -49.05 -19.20
N SER A 69 45.27 -48.57 -18.58
CA SER A 69 45.25 -47.36 -17.74
C SER A 69 44.91 -46.11 -18.57
N ALA A 70 45.47 -45.98 -19.77
CA ALA A 70 45.14 -44.89 -20.69
C ALA A 70 43.66 -44.93 -21.12
N LEU A 71 43.11 -46.12 -21.39
CA LEU A 71 41.69 -46.29 -21.71
C LEU A 71 40.80 -45.90 -20.52
N ALA A 72 41.16 -46.30 -19.30
CA ALA A 72 40.46 -45.93 -18.07
C ALA A 72 40.47 -44.41 -17.85
N ALA A 73 41.63 -43.76 -18.03
CA ALA A 73 41.74 -42.31 -17.93
C ALA A 73 40.89 -41.58 -19.00
N MET A 74 40.81 -42.12 -20.22
CA MET A 74 39.94 -41.58 -21.27
C MET A 74 38.44 -41.78 -20.96
N THR A 75 38.06 -42.90 -20.34
CA THR A 75 36.67 -43.11 -19.90
C THR A 75 36.29 -42.18 -18.76
N ASP A 76 37.20 -41.96 -17.81
CA ASP A 76 36.99 -41.02 -16.71
C ASP A 76 36.86 -39.59 -17.23
N GLY A 77 37.77 -39.14 -18.10
CA GLY A 77 37.67 -37.82 -18.73
C GLY A 77 36.39 -37.63 -19.55
N ARG A 78 35.88 -38.69 -20.21
CA ARG A 78 34.59 -38.66 -20.91
C ARG A 78 33.41 -38.55 -19.95
N ASN A 79 33.46 -39.24 -18.81
CA ASN A 79 32.43 -39.18 -17.78
C ASN A 79 32.41 -37.79 -17.12
N ASP A 80 33.56 -37.22 -16.81
CA ASP A 80 33.69 -35.85 -16.30
C ASP A 80 33.11 -34.83 -17.27
N LEU A 81 33.44 -34.96 -18.57
CA LEU A 81 32.87 -34.09 -19.60
C LEU A 81 31.35 -34.24 -19.70
N ARG A 82 30.82 -35.47 -19.55
CA ARG A 82 29.38 -35.73 -19.55
C ARG A 82 28.69 -35.06 -18.36
N ILE A 83 29.29 -35.12 -17.18
CA ILE A 83 28.79 -34.45 -15.97
C ILE A 83 28.83 -32.93 -16.16
N ALA A 84 29.95 -32.38 -16.64
CA ALA A 84 30.09 -30.95 -16.91
C ALA A 84 29.04 -30.45 -17.93
N LEU A 85 28.82 -31.21 -19.00
CA LEU A 85 27.78 -30.89 -19.99
C LEU A 85 26.37 -30.92 -19.39
N ALA A 86 26.08 -31.90 -18.52
CA ALA A 86 24.79 -31.98 -17.83
C ALA A 86 24.58 -30.76 -16.91
N THR A 87 25.59 -30.39 -16.12
CA THR A 87 25.54 -29.21 -15.25
C THR A 87 25.35 -27.93 -16.05
N CYS A 88 26.07 -27.76 -17.17
CA CYS A 88 25.93 -26.60 -18.04
C CYS A 88 24.52 -26.51 -18.66
N LYS A 89 23.94 -27.65 -19.07
CA LYS A 89 22.55 -27.70 -19.55
C LYS A 89 21.55 -27.31 -18.46
N GLN A 90 21.74 -27.82 -17.24
CA GLN A 90 20.89 -27.48 -16.10
C GLN A 90 20.95 -25.97 -15.82
N GLN A 91 22.16 -25.39 -15.76
CA GLN A 91 22.36 -23.96 -15.54
C GLN A 91 21.71 -23.11 -16.64
N ARG A 92 21.81 -23.54 -17.90
CA ARG A 92 21.14 -22.88 -19.01
C ARG A 92 19.63 -22.91 -18.86
N GLN A 93 19.04 -24.06 -18.50
CA GLN A 93 17.61 -24.17 -18.26
C GLN A 93 17.15 -23.25 -17.14
N THR A 94 17.89 -23.20 -16.02
CA THR A 94 17.58 -22.29 -14.91
C THR A 94 17.70 -20.82 -15.31
N ALA A 95 18.69 -20.47 -16.13
CA ALA A 95 18.84 -19.11 -16.64
C ALA A 95 17.71 -18.73 -17.61
N GLU A 96 17.27 -19.67 -18.46
CA GLU A 96 16.14 -19.47 -19.36
C GLU A 96 14.82 -19.27 -18.59
N THR A 97 14.59 -20.03 -17.51
CA THR A 97 13.41 -19.84 -16.66
C THR A 97 13.43 -18.50 -15.93
N GLU A 98 14.58 -18.09 -15.39
CA GLU A 98 14.73 -16.77 -14.76
C GLU A 98 14.53 -15.64 -15.78
N LEU A 99 15.03 -15.80 -17.01
CA LEU A 99 14.83 -14.80 -18.08
C LEU A 99 13.34 -14.62 -18.40
N VAL A 100 12.57 -15.71 -18.48
CA VAL A 100 11.13 -15.64 -18.70
C VAL A 100 10.44 -14.93 -17.54
N ARG A 101 10.81 -15.25 -16.29
CA ARG A 101 10.28 -14.58 -15.09
C ARG A 101 10.56 -13.08 -15.12
N VAL A 102 11.82 -12.69 -15.34
CA VAL A 102 12.25 -11.28 -15.40
C VAL A 102 11.55 -10.53 -16.54
N LYS A 103 11.34 -11.16 -17.70
CA LYS A 103 10.56 -10.55 -18.80
C LYS A 103 9.10 -10.32 -18.40
N GLY A 104 8.50 -11.28 -17.68
CA GLY A 104 7.16 -11.12 -17.10
C GLY A 104 7.10 -9.93 -16.15
N ASP A 105 8.03 -9.87 -15.19
CA ASP A 105 8.13 -8.78 -14.22
C ASP A 105 8.32 -7.41 -14.90
N LEU A 106 9.15 -7.33 -15.95
CA LEU A 106 9.35 -6.11 -16.73
C LEU A 106 8.08 -5.66 -17.45
N SER A 107 7.33 -6.59 -18.04
CA SER A 107 6.05 -6.27 -18.70
C SER A 107 4.98 -5.81 -17.71
N ALA A 108 4.93 -6.42 -16.53
CA ALA A 108 4.04 -6.00 -15.45
C ALA A 108 4.42 -4.61 -14.92
N ALA A 109 5.71 -4.34 -14.78
CA ALA A 109 6.21 -3.01 -14.40
C ALA A 109 5.88 -1.94 -15.45
N ALA A 110 5.95 -2.28 -16.74
CA ALA A 110 5.54 -1.37 -17.82
C ALA A 110 4.04 -1.06 -17.74
N ALA A 111 3.19 -2.07 -17.55
CA ALA A 111 1.75 -1.87 -17.39
C ALA A 111 1.40 -1.03 -16.14
N ALA A 112 2.11 -1.24 -15.03
CA ALA A 112 1.95 -0.44 -13.82
C ALA A 112 2.36 1.03 -14.03
N ARG A 113 3.45 1.26 -14.79
CA ARG A 113 3.88 2.61 -15.19
C ARG A 113 2.82 3.31 -16.03
N ASP A 114 2.23 2.63 -17.01
CA ASP A 114 1.20 3.21 -17.86
C ASP A 114 -0.07 3.54 -17.07
N LYS A 115 -0.46 2.67 -16.14
CA LYS A 115 -1.56 2.95 -15.20
C LYS A 115 -1.28 4.20 -14.37
N CYS A 116 -0.11 4.29 -13.74
CA CYS A 116 0.28 5.46 -12.95
C CYS A 116 0.32 6.74 -13.80
N ALA A 117 0.80 6.65 -15.04
CA ALA A 117 0.80 7.78 -15.98
C ALA A 117 -0.64 8.26 -16.30
N SER A 118 -1.59 7.34 -16.46
CA SER A 118 -3.00 7.68 -16.70
C SER A 118 -3.66 8.32 -15.47
N GLU A 119 -3.35 7.83 -14.27
CA GLU A 119 -3.84 8.41 -13.00
C GLU A 119 -3.28 9.83 -12.80
N LEU A 120 -1.99 10.05 -13.09
CA LEU A 120 -1.37 11.37 -13.06
C LEU A 120 -2.00 12.35 -14.07
N ALA A 121 -2.35 11.88 -15.26
CA ALA A 121 -3.04 12.69 -16.25
C ALA A 121 -4.43 13.11 -15.75
N ALA A 122 -5.20 12.18 -15.19
CA ALA A 122 -6.52 12.46 -14.61
C ALA A 122 -6.44 13.45 -13.44
N LEU A 123 -5.47 13.29 -12.54
CA LEU A 123 -5.25 14.23 -11.43
C LEU A 123 -4.85 15.62 -11.92
N ARG A 124 -4.02 15.70 -12.96
CA ARG A 124 -3.66 16.99 -13.57
C ARG A 124 -4.88 17.69 -14.18
N ASP A 125 -5.76 16.95 -14.84
CA ASP A 125 -6.99 17.52 -15.40
C ASP A 125 -7.95 18.01 -14.31
N GLN A 126 -8.07 17.26 -13.20
CA GLN A 126 -8.83 17.71 -12.02
C GLN A 126 -8.25 18.99 -11.43
N LEU A 127 -6.91 19.08 -11.30
CA LEU A 127 -6.24 20.27 -10.80
C LEU A 127 -6.48 21.48 -11.71
N ASN A 128 -6.36 21.30 -13.02
CA ASN A 128 -6.63 22.35 -14.00
C ASN A 128 -8.09 22.82 -13.95
N ALA A 129 -9.04 21.89 -13.81
CA ALA A 129 -10.46 22.22 -13.67
C ALA A 129 -10.76 22.97 -12.36
N ALA A 130 -10.11 22.59 -11.25
CA ALA A 130 -10.23 23.29 -9.98
C ALA A 130 -9.64 24.71 -10.07
N TRP A 131 -8.50 24.86 -10.74
CA TRP A 131 -7.87 26.16 -10.96
C TRP A 131 -8.74 27.08 -11.82
N ALA A 132 -9.36 26.55 -12.89
CA ALA A 132 -10.32 27.30 -13.70
C ALA A 132 -11.51 27.79 -12.87
N LYS A 133 -12.13 26.92 -12.05
CA LYS A 133 -13.22 27.32 -11.13
C LYS A 133 -12.79 28.41 -10.15
N SER A 134 -11.58 28.29 -9.57
CA SER A 134 -11.04 29.30 -8.67
C SER A 134 -10.87 30.64 -9.37
N LYS A 135 -10.42 30.63 -10.64
CA LYS A 135 -10.25 31.84 -11.44
C LYS A 135 -11.59 32.49 -11.78
N ASP A 136 -12.59 31.71 -12.14
CA ASP A 136 -13.95 32.21 -12.41
C ASP A 136 -14.58 32.83 -11.16
N LEU A 137 -14.43 32.15 -10.01
CA LEU A 137 -14.85 32.70 -8.71
C LEU A 137 -14.16 34.03 -8.42
N GLN A 138 -12.86 34.13 -8.66
CA GLN A 138 -12.12 35.37 -8.45
C GLN A 138 -12.65 36.51 -9.33
N GLY A 139 -12.97 36.24 -10.60
CA GLY A 139 -13.63 37.21 -11.47
C GLY A 139 -14.97 37.70 -10.93
N ASN A 140 -15.81 36.79 -10.41
CA ASN A 140 -17.08 37.17 -9.79
C ASN A 140 -16.88 38.04 -8.54
N TRP A 141 -15.89 37.71 -7.70
CA TRP A 141 -15.54 38.54 -6.54
C TRP A 141 -15.08 39.94 -6.95
N ASP A 142 -14.26 40.04 -8.01
CA ASP A 142 -13.79 41.32 -8.54
C ASP A 142 -14.96 42.17 -9.06
N GLU A 143 -15.91 41.58 -9.78
CA GLU A 143 -17.14 42.26 -10.21
C GLU A 143 -17.99 42.74 -9.02
N GLU A 144 -18.13 41.91 -7.98
CA GLU A 144 -18.90 42.25 -6.79
C GLU A 144 -18.24 43.37 -5.97
N ILE A 145 -16.91 43.42 -5.91
CA ILE A 145 -16.16 44.53 -5.32
C ILE A 145 -16.44 45.83 -6.08
N VAL A 146 -16.39 45.80 -7.41
CA VAL A 146 -16.68 46.98 -8.24
C VAL A 146 -18.13 47.45 -8.00
N ARG A 147 -19.09 46.53 -7.97
CA ARG A 147 -20.49 46.83 -7.71
C ARG A 147 -20.70 47.45 -6.33
N LYS A 148 -20.05 46.91 -5.29
CA LYS A 148 -20.14 47.44 -3.92
C LYS A 148 -19.52 48.83 -3.81
N ASN A 149 -18.38 49.05 -4.46
CA ASN A 149 -17.73 50.36 -4.49
C ASN A 149 -18.59 51.40 -5.21
N ALA A 150 -19.25 51.03 -6.32
CA ALA A 150 -20.18 51.91 -7.02
C ALA A 150 -21.41 52.26 -6.15
N LEU A 151 -21.99 51.28 -5.45
CA LEU A 151 -23.11 51.52 -4.53
C LEU A 151 -22.70 52.45 -3.38
N ASN A 152 -21.51 52.26 -2.80
CA ASN A 152 -20.99 53.12 -1.75
C ASN A 152 -20.79 54.56 -2.23
N ALA A 153 -20.27 54.76 -3.44
CA ALA A 153 -20.12 56.10 -4.01
C ALA A 153 -21.47 56.81 -4.22
N GLU A 154 -22.50 56.06 -4.61
CA GLU A 154 -23.86 56.60 -4.75
C GLU A 154 -24.47 56.95 -3.38
N LEU A 155 -24.19 56.13 -2.36
CA LEU A 155 -24.59 56.41 -0.98
C LEU A 155 -23.95 57.70 -0.46
N GLU A 156 -22.65 57.91 -0.73
CA GLU A 156 -21.95 59.15 -0.38
C GLU A 156 -22.54 60.38 -1.08
N ARG A 157 -22.97 60.25 -2.34
CA ARG A 157 -23.70 61.33 -3.05
C ARG A 157 -25.00 61.68 -2.36
N ILE A 158 -25.84 60.69 -2.08
CA ILE A 158 -27.15 60.89 -1.43
C ILE A 158 -26.96 61.50 -0.03
N GLU A 159 -25.96 61.05 0.73
CA GLU A 159 -25.63 61.65 2.02
C GLU A 159 -25.19 63.12 1.87
N GLY A 160 -24.43 63.45 0.84
CA GLY A 160 -24.06 64.82 0.50
C GLY A 160 -25.28 65.69 0.16
N GLU A 161 -26.19 65.19 -0.68
CA GLU A 161 -27.44 65.86 -1.03
C GLU A 161 -28.32 66.09 0.20
N ASN A 162 -28.49 65.08 1.05
CA ASN A 162 -29.27 65.20 2.29
C ASN A 162 -28.67 66.23 3.25
N LYS A 163 -27.33 66.25 3.41
CA LYS A 163 -26.65 67.28 4.22
C LYS A 163 -26.97 68.68 3.70
N HIS A 164 -26.92 68.89 2.39
CA HIS A 164 -27.27 70.17 1.77
C HIS A 164 -28.75 70.53 1.99
N LEU A 165 -29.65 69.56 1.85
CA LEU A 165 -31.09 69.73 2.06
C LEU A 165 -31.43 70.13 3.50
N VAL A 166 -30.72 69.58 4.49
CA VAL A 166 -30.86 69.97 5.90
C VAL A 166 -30.43 71.42 6.13
N VAL A 167 -29.35 71.88 5.48
CA VAL A 167 -28.92 73.29 5.55
C VAL A 167 -29.98 74.20 4.95
N LEU A 168 -30.48 73.88 3.74
CA LEU A 168 -31.56 74.64 3.11
C LEU A 168 -32.83 74.68 3.96
N GLN A 169 -33.20 73.56 4.61
CA GLN A 169 -34.33 73.52 5.53
C GLN A 169 -34.10 74.41 6.77
N ALA A 170 -32.87 74.46 7.29
CA ALA A 170 -32.53 75.33 8.42
C ALA A 170 -32.60 76.82 8.02
N GLU A 171 -32.09 77.18 6.84
CA GLU A 171 -32.17 78.54 6.29
C GLU A 171 -33.62 78.96 6.04
N ALA A 172 -34.43 78.10 5.41
CA ALA A 172 -35.85 78.36 5.18
C ALA A 172 -36.62 78.52 6.50
N LYS A 173 -36.35 77.67 7.51
CA LYS A 173 -36.94 77.82 8.85
C LYS A 173 -36.53 79.12 9.52
N ALA A 174 -35.28 79.55 9.38
CA ALA A 174 -34.82 80.82 9.90
C ALA A 174 -35.53 82.00 9.24
N GLU A 175 -35.74 81.94 7.92
CA GLU A 175 -36.46 82.98 7.19
C GLU A 175 -37.95 83.02 7.55
N ILE A 176 -38.59 81.87 7.71
CA ILE A 176 -39.96 81.77 8.26
C ILE A 176 -40.01 82.42 9.65
N GLY A 177 -39.06 82.13 10.54
CA GLY A 177 -39.01 82.77 11.86
C GLY A 177 -38.83 84.29 11.81
N LYS A 178 -38.07 84.83 10.84
CA LYS A 178 -37.98 86.28 10.61
C LYS A 178 -39.29 86.87 10.12
N LEU A 179 -39.95 86.19 9.18
CA LEU A 179 -41.25 86.62 8.67
C LEU A 179 -42.32 86.56 9.76
N GLU A 180 -42.36 85.48 10.54
CA GLU A 180 -43.28 85.32 11.68
C GLU A 180 -43.04 86.40 12.73
N SER A 181 -41.79 86.70 13.09
CA SER A 181 -41.50 87.80 14.03
C SER A 181 -41.84 89.17 13.46
N ALA A 182 -41.64 89.42 12.16
CA ALA A 182 -42.12 90.64 11.50
C ALA A 182 -43.65 90.74 11.50
N LEU A 183 -44.33 89.60 11.27
CA LEU A 183 -45.79 89.49 11.31
C LEU A 183 -46.31 89.67 12.74
N GLU A 184 -45.60 89.19 13.76
CA GLU A 184 -45.87 89.43 15.18
C GLU A 184 -45.67 90.91 15.55
N ILE A 185 -44.68 91.62 14.98
CA ILE A 185 -44.49 93.07 15.17
C ILE A 185 -45.63 93.86 14.51
N CYS A 186 -46.05 93.48 13.30
CA CYS A 186 -47.21 94.06 12.63
C CYS A 186 -48.51 93.77 13.39
N ARG A 187 -48.67 92.54 13.89
CA ARG A 187 -49.80 92.16 14.72
C ARG A 187 -49.78 92.92 16.03
N ASN A 188 -48.65 93.11 16.70
CA ASN A 188 -48.53 93.90 17.93
C ASN A 188 -48.77 95.40 17.71
N LYS A 189 -48.61 95.92 16.49
CA LYS A 189 -49.14 97.24 16.11
C LYS A 189 -50.67 97.26 16.00
N GLU A 190 -51.31 96.17 15.62
CA GLU A 190 -52.77 95.98 15.65
C GLU A 190 -53.30 95.56 17.04
N THR A 191 -52.51 94.84 17.85
CA THR A 191 -52.87 94.26 19.15
C THR A 191 -52.25 94.99 20.34
N ALA A 192 -51.81 96.24 20.15
CA ALA A 192 -51.97 97.27 21.20
C ALA A 192 -53.45 97.40 21.66
N ALA A 193 -54.38 96.70 21.00
CA ALA A 193 -55.76 96.50 21.38
C ALA A 193 -56.12 95.16 22.07
N ALA A 194 -55.26 94.12 22.22
CA ALA A 194 -55.70 92.89 22.92
C ALA A 194 -54.60 91.91 23.39
N VAL A 195 -54.75 91.50 24.67
CA VAL A 195 -54.00 90.64 25.62
C VAL A 195 -53.92 89.15 25.19
N ALA A 196 -52.74 88.45 25.19
CA ALA A 196 -52.10 87.57 26.22
C ALA A 196 -52.95 86.31 26.65
N ILE A 197 -52.52 85.04 26.80
CA ILE A 197 -51.27 84.32 27.18
C ILE A 197 -51.44 82.78 26.92
N PRO A 198 -50.36 81.95 26.94
CA PRO A 198 -50.19 80.64 26.28
C PRO A 198 -49.93 79.44 27.25
N LEU A 199 -49.22 78.39 26.76
CA LEU A 199 -48.51 77.24 27.42
C LEU A 199 -49.25 75.86 27.39
N VAL A 200 -48.65 74.65 27.36
CA VAL A 200 -47.30 74.01 27.29
C VAL A 200 -47.59 72.47 27.25
N THR A 201 -47.00 71.64 26.37
CA THR A 201 -45.73 70.87 26.42
C THR A 201 -45.70 69.59 27.29
N GLN A 202 -44.93 68.60 26.77
CA GLN A 202 -44.13 67.53 27.43
C GLN A 202 -44.77 66.16 27.74
N GLU A 203 -44.06 65.02 27.85
CA GLU A 203 -42.79 64.44 27.33
C GLU A 203 -42.58 63.08 28.08
N SER A 204 -42.08 62.01 27.40
CA SER A 204 -41.31 60.84 27.93
C SER A 204 -41.93 59.93 29.06
N PRO A 205 -41.30 58.82 29.56
CA PRO A 205 -40.05 58.10 29.23
C PRO A 205 -40.10 56.54 29.29
N ALA A 206 -38.94 55.91 29.03
CA ALA A 206 -38.59 54.48 28.98
C ALA A 206 -38.30 53.78 30.34
N VAL A 207 -38.30 52.43 30.36
CA VAL A 207 -37.54 51.55 31.31
C VAL A 207 -37.23 50.16 30.67
N PRO A 208 -36.52 49.16 31.27
CA PRO A 208 -35.20 48.66 30.84
C PRO A 208 -35.13 47.12 30.57
N ALA A 209 -33.92 46.60 30.34
CA ALA A 209 -33.56 45.19 30.06
C ALA A 209 -33.48 44.25 31.30
N PRO A 210 -33.58 42.91 31.12
CA PRO A 210 -32.90 41.94 32.00
C PRO A 210 -32.13 40.80 31.28
N LYS A 211 -31.21 40.14 32.02
CA LYS A 211 -30.25 39.10 31.60
C LYS A 211 -30.70 37.65 31.91
N LYS A 212 -30.20 36.72 31.05
CA LYS A 212 -29.76 35.30 31.26
C LYS A 212 -30.77 34.18 31.57
N LYS A 213 -30.95 33.27 30.58
CA LYS A 213 -30.85 31.78 30.63
C LYS A 213 -30.68 31.24 29.18
N ALA A 214 -29.45 31.04 28.68
CA ALA A 214 -29.22 30.59 27.28
C ALA A 214 -27.91 29.78 27.08
N GLY A 215 -27.55 28.90 28.01
CA GLY A 215 -26.23 28.24 28.00
C GLY A 215 -26.14 26.86 27.33
N LYS A 216 -27.19 26.04 27.39
CA LYS A 216 -27.13 24.63 26.92
C LYS A 216 -27.27 24.48 25.40
N ALA A 217 -28.15 25.25 24.76
CA ALA A 217 -28.30 25.24 23.30
C ALA A 217 -26.99 25.64 22.57
N SER A 218 -26.25 26.60 23.11
CA SER A 218 -24.99 27.08 22.53
C SER A 218 -23.85 26.04 22.55
N LYS A 219 -23.87 25.06 23.47
CA LYS A 219 -22.82 24.03 23.53
C LYS A 219 -23.01 22.99 22.42
N GLU A 220 -24.26 22.57 22.21
CA GLU A 220 -24.62 21.53 21.24
C GLU A 220 -24.46 22.05 19.81
N GLU A 221 -24.83 23.31 19.56
CA GLU A 221 -24.55 24.02 18.29
C GLU A 221 -23.04 24.08 17.98
N LYS A 222 -22.19 24.38 18.98
CA LYS A 222 -20.73 24.41 18.80
C LYS A 222 -20.16 23.02 18.50
N LEU A 223 -20.69 21.97 19.11
CA LEU A 223 -20.26 20.59 18.83
C LEU A 223 -20.73 20.13 17.45
N ALA A 224 -21.94 20.52 17.02
CA ALA A 224 -22.43 20.28 15.67
C ALA A 224 -21.55 20.96 14.61
N ALA A 225 -21.19 22.23 14.81
CA ALA A 225 -20.28 22.96 13.93
C ALA A 225 -18.87 22.34 13.87
N ILE A 226 -18.43 21.68 14.95
CA ILE A 226 -17.17 20.94 14.97
C ILE A 226 -17.30 19.61 14.21
N ARG A 227 -18.42 18.89 14.34
CA ARG A 227 -18.68 17.64 13.59
C ARG A 227 -18.64 17.84 12.08
N GLU A 228 -19.15 18.96 11.57
CA GLU A 228 -19.08 19.28 10.14
C GLU A 228 -17.62 19.42 9.66
N LYS A 229 -16.72 19.87 10.52
CA LYS A 229 -15.30 20.01 10.22
C LYS A 229 -14.53 18.69 10.24
N ARG A 230 -15.19 17.57 10.54
CA ARG A 230 -14.59 16.23 10.44
C ARG A 230 -14.01 15.98 9.05
N GLY A 231 -14.67 16.45 8.00
CA GLY A 231 -14.21 16.26 6.61
C GLY A 231 -12.87 16.93 6.26
N LEU A 232 -12.37 17.83 7.11
CA LEU A 232 -11.07 18.49 6.93
C LEU A 232 -9.90 17.64 7.44
N ILE A 233 -10.17 16.55 8.16
CA ILE A 233 -9.15 15.72 8.81
C ILE A 233 -8.87 14.49 7.95
N ASN A 234 -7.58 14.19 7.76
CA ASN A 234 -7.14 13.05 6.96
C ASN A 234 -7.12 11.75 7.79
N PHE A 235 -8.27 11.08 7.88
CA PHE A 235 -8.41 9.81 8.59
C PHE A 235 -7.66 8.63 7.97
N ASP A 236 -7.31 8.69 6.68
CA ASP A 236 -6.54 7.64 6.02
C ASP A 236 -5.12 7.54 6.61
N ARG A 237 -4.58 8.66 7.10
CA ARG A 237 -3.29 8.68 7.81
C ARG A 237 -3.43 8.44 9.31
N ILE A 238 -4.26 9.22 9.99
CA ILE A 238 -4.30 9.17 11.46
C ILE A 238 -4.91 7.86 11.97
N GLY A 239 -5.73 7.20 11.13
CA GLY A 239 -6.42 5.95 11.43
C GLY A 239 -7.90 6.17 11.74
N LEU A 240 -8.70 5.13 11.48
CA LEU A 240 -10.12 5.09 11.84
C LEU A 240 -10.30 4.32 13.14
N ALA A 241 -11.05 4.90 14.07
CA ALA A 241 -11.48 4.25 15.29
C ALA A 241 -12.99 4.45 15.47
N SER A 242 -13.65 3.47 16.11
CA SER A 242 -15.05 3.57 16.49
C SER A 242 -15.18 4.14 17.91
N PHE A 243 -16.38 4.59 18.27
CA PHE A 243 -16.67 5.05 19.63
C PHE A 243 -16.52 3.93 20.68
N GLU A 244 -16.64 2.67 20.25
CA GLU A 244 -16.50 1.47 21.11
C GLU A 244 -15.06 1.28 21.60
N ASP A 245 -14.06 1.70 20.81
CA ASP A 245 -12.63 1.56 21.11
C ASP A 245 -12.04 2.82 21.74
N ARG A 246 -12.87 3.74 22.26
CA ARG A 246 -12.39 5.03 22.74
C ARG A 246 -11.45 4.88 23.94
N ASP A 247 -10.31 5.55 23.86
CA ASP A 247 -9.39 5.72 24.97
C ASP A 247 -9.79 6.92 25.83
N ASP A 248 -9.33 6.94 27.07
CA ASP A 248 -9.46 8.12 27.92
C ASP A 248 -8.38 9.16 27.53
N LEU A 249 -8.73 10.05 26.59
CA LEU A 249 -7.80 11.08 26.10
C LEU A 249 -7.41 12.10 27.18
N LYS A 250 -8.14 12.18 28.31
CA LYS A 250 -7.80 13.11 29.42
C LYS A 250 -6.54 12.67 30.17
N VAL A 251 -6.03 11.46 29.92
CA VAL A 251 -4.74 11.01 30.45
C VAL A 251 -3.58 11.84 29.87
N ILE A 252 -3.74 12.39 28.67
CA ILE A 252 -2.75 13.28 28.05
C ILE A 252 -2.82 14.66 28.72
N SER A 253 -1.68 15.13 29.22
CA SER A 253 -1.58 16.45 29.84
C SER A 253 -1.93 17.55 28.84
N GLY A 254 -2.91 18.38 29.20
CA GLY A 254 -3.44 19.46 28.34
C GLY A 254 -4.78 19.12 27.66
N ILE A 255 -5.20 17.85 27.67
CA ILE A 255 -6.54 17.46 27.21
C ILE A 255 -7.49 17.41 28.43
N GLY A 256 -8.36 18.42 28.52
CA GLY A 256 -9.45 18.42 29.51
C GLY A 256 -10.73 17.77 28.95
N PRO A 257 -11.76 17.54 29.80
CA PRO A 257 -13.03 16.93 29.37
C PRO A 257 -13.71 17.66 28.21
N PHE A 258 -13.55 18.99 28.15
CA PHE A 258 -14.10 19.81 27.06
C PHE A 258 -13.36 19.64 25.73
N ILE A 259 -12.06 19.36 25.78
CA ILE A 259 -11.24 19.15 24.58
C ILE A 259 -11.46 17.74 24.05
N GLU A 260 -11.50 16.75 24.94
CA GLU A 260 -11.87 15.37 24.61
C GLU A 260 -13.24 15.33 23.90
N GLU A 261 -14.26 16.03 24.43
CA GLU A 261 -15.58 16.08 23.79
C GLU A 261 -15.54 16.64 22.36
N LYS A 262 -14.66 17.61 22.09
CA LYS A 262 -14.47 18.18 20.75
C LYS A 262 -13.69 17.27 19.82
N LEU A 263 -12.67 16.57 20.32
CA LEU A 263 -11.90 15.58 19.56
C LEU A 263 -12.79 14.40 19.18
N ASN A 264 -13.60 13.91 20.13
CA ASN A 264 -14.61 12.89 19.90
C ASN A 264 -15.66 13.35 18.88
N ALA A 265 -16.05 14.63 18.91
CA ALA A 265 -16.94 15.21 17.89
C ALA A 265 -16.31 15.24 16.49
N LEU A 266 -14.98 15.35 16.39
CA LEU A 266 -14.25 15.20 15.14
C LEU A 266 -14.07 13.74 14.71
N GLY A 267 -14.27 12.76 15.59
CA GLY A 267 -14.04 11.35 15.31
C GLY A 267 -12.63 10.85 15.67
N ILE A 268 -11.94 11.56 16.55
CA ILE A 268 -10.68 11.15 17.16
C ILE A 268 -11.00 10.59 18.53
N PHE A 269 -10.79 9.29 18.73
CA PHE A 269 -11.19 8.56 19.93
C PHE A 269 -10.03 7.87 20.64
N THR A 270 -8.91 7.60 19.97
CA THR A 270 -7.83 6.73 20.49
C THR A 270 -6.49 7.44 20.61
N PHE A 271 -5.60 6.94 21.47
CA PHE A 271 -4.22 7.40 21.59
C PHE A 271 -3.44 7.18 20.29
N VAL A 272 -3.70 6.09 19.57
CA VAL A 272 -3.08 5.78 18.28
C VAL A 272 -3.34 6.88 17.25
N GLN A 273 -4.57 7.39 17.19
CA GLN A 273 -4.89 8.50 16.28
C GLN A 273 -4.13 9.77 16.63
N VAL A 274 -4.04 10.10 17.92
CA VAL A 274 -3.32 11.30 18.40
C VAL A 274 -1.81 11.16 18.20
N SER A 275 -1.24 9.96 18.34
CA SER A 275 0.18 9.72 18.11
C SER A 275 0.59 9.86 16.64
N ASN A 276 -0.36 9.74 15.71
CA ASN A 276 -0.12 9.84 14.27
C ASN A 276 -0.26 11.28 13.73
N PHE A 277 -0.51 12.27 14.59
CA PHE A 277 -0.61 13.65 14.14
C PHE A 277 0.74 14.18 13.67
N ILE A 278 0.74 14.79 12.49
CA ILE A 278 1.84 15.64 12.03
C ILE A 278 1.49 17.13 12.21
N ASP A 279 2.46 18.03 11.97
CA ASP A 279 2.26 19.47 12.14
C ASP A 279 1.03 20.02 11.39
N GLU A 280 0.77 19.53 10.17
CA GLU A 280 -0.41 19.91 9.37
C GLU A 280 -1.73 19.47 10.02
N ASP A 281 -1.78 18.26 10.59
CA ASP A 281 -2.96 17.77 11.32
C ASP A 281 -3.16 18.56 12.60
N VAL A 282 -2.08 18.85 13.31
CA VAL A 282 -2.13 19.63 14.55
C VAL A 282 -2.71 21.02 14.28
N GLU A 283 -2.28 21.70 13.22
CA GLU A 283 -2.86 22.98 12.83
C GLU A 283 -4.34 22.87 12.45
N THR A 284 -4.68 21.86 11.63
CA THR A 284 -6.04 21.66 11.13
C THR A 284 -7.00 21.33 12.26
N ILE A 285 -6.61 20.44 13.17
CA ILE A 285 -7.38 20.06 14.36
C ILE A 285 -7.51 21.26 15.29
N THR A 286 -6.42 21.99 15.56
CA THR A 286 -6.46 23.19 16.42
C THR A 286 -7.48 24.23 15.92
N LYS A 287 -7.50 24.47 14.60
CA LYS A 287 -8.51 25.34 13.95
C LYS A 287 -9.92 24.74 14.03
N ALA A 288 -10.05 23.42 13.87
CA ALA A 288 -11.34 22.74 13.91
C ALA A 288 -11.99 22.81 15.30
N ILE A 289 -11.23 22.55 16.38
CA ILE A 289 -11.73 22.61 17.76
C ILE A 289 -11.77 24.04 18.34
N ALA A 290 -11.36 25.06 17.56
CA ALA A 290 -11.22 26.45 18.00
C ALA A 290 -10.41 26.57 19.30
N PHE A 291 -9.24 25.94 19.32
CA PHE A 291 -8.31 25.96 20.46
C PHE A 291 -7.12 26.88 20.19
N PHE A 292 -6.37 27.22 21.23
CA PHE A 292 -5.26 28.15 21.10
C PHE A 292 -4.14 27.53 20.25
N PRO A 293 -3.65 28.25 19.22
CA PRO A 293 -2.55 27.79 18.38
C PRO A 293 -1.30 27.51 19.23
N GLY A 294 -0.56 26.45 18.87
CA GLY A 294 0.70 26.07 19.54
C GLY A 294 0.53 25.30 20.85
N ARG A 295 -0.70 25.13 21.37
CA ARG A 295 -0.90 24.46 22.66
C ARG A 295 -0.67 22.95 22.58
N ILE A 296 -1.09 22.31 21.49
CA ILE A 296 -0.91 20.87 21.25
C ILE A 296 0.59 20.50 21.20
N GLN A 297 1.40 21.35 20.56
CA GLN A 297 2.85 21.19 20.51
C GLN A 297 3.50 21.46 21.86
N ARG A 298 3.14 22.57 22.54
CA ARG A 298 3.72 22.93 23.84
C ARG A 298 3.45 21.89 24.93
N ASP A 299 2.27 21.28 24.88
CA ASP A 299 1.89 20.19 25.79
C ASP A 299 2.32 18.80 25.26
N ASN A 300 3.04 18.70 24.14
CA ASN A 300 3.59 17.45 23.59
C ASN A 300 2.57 16.30 23.49
N TRP A 301 1.36 16.57 23.00
CA TRP A 301 0.29 15.55 22.95
C TRP A 301 0.68 14.31 22.15
N VAL A 302 1.37 14.50 21.02
CA VAL A 302 1.78 13.42 20.12
C VAL A 302 2.74 12.46 20.82
N SER A 303 3.74 12.99 21.53
CA SER A 303 4.72 12.18 22.27
C SER A 303 4.07 11.40 23.41
N GLN A 304 3.20 12.05 24.20
CA GLN A 304 2.46 11.39 25.29
C GLN A 304 1.53 10.30 24.76
N ALA A 305 0.80 10.59 23.68
CA ALA A 305 -0.08 9.61 23.04
C ALA A 305 0.72 8.41 22.49
N THR A 306 1.93 8.64 21.97
CA THR A 306 2.82 7.56 21.49
C THR A 306 3.27 6.64 22.62
N GLU A 307 3.51 7.18 23.82
CA GLU A 307 3.83 6.38 25.00
C GLU A 307 2.62 5.58 25.49
N LEU A 308 1.45 6.21 25.53
CA LEU A 308 0.20 5.57 25.96
C LEU A 308 -0.30 4.51 24.97
N ALA A 309 -0.07 4.69 23.66
CA ALA A 309 -0.47 3.73 22.63
C ALA A 309 0.37 2.44 22.64
N LYS A 310 1.52 2.42 23.33
CA LYS A 310 2.41 1.26 23.44
C LYS A 310 2.17 0.41 24.70
N GLY A 311 1.45 0.95 25.69
CA GLY A 311 1.18 0.32 26.99
C GLY A 311 -0.19 -0.33 27.01
#